data_AF-A0A4U5NJL6-F1
#
_entry.id   AF-A0A4U5NJL6-F1
#
_cell.length_a   1.000
_cell.length_b   1.000
_cell.length_c   1.000
_cell.angle_alpha   90.00
_cell.angle_beta   90.00
_cell.angle_gamma   90.00
#
_symmetry.space_group_name_H-M   'P 1'
#
loop_
_entity.id
_entity.type
_entity.pdbx_description
1 polymer ?
#
loop_
_entity_poly.entity_id
_entity_poly.type
_entity_poly.pdbx_seq_one_letter_code
_entity_poly.pdbx_strand_id
1 'polypeptide(L)'
;MSVIKLLVHLSSFLVAHLFISGVVSTTFTITNKCNYTVWPGILSAGGSAYLSTTGFSLEKNESKTLTAPASWSGRLWGRTYCTEDSSGNFSCITGDCGSGKLECSGSSGVPPVTFAEFTLRGDGGLDYFDVSLVDGFNLPLLVVPSHQNCTSIGCLADLNESCPSELRVTTSTEGKTVGCKSACLVTSLSMFCCTGTNNTPDTCKPSLYSLFFKNTCPQAYSYAYDDNNSTFRCASTDYQVTFCPGNTTVITKNNSRPSPGEIAPIPPPEIRPDTTSRRHWVPIIAGIVGGVLAIISFVVIIVWRVRLSKSNDTEEDVEDDYVKLVPGMPNKAEYILEFLDEYMQSDKDEIIRMIKIAAWCLQDDPEKRPLMSTVVKVLEGVMEVDSNLVYKFSHALAPPPVADNYILSAPPPASVLSNPR
;
A
#
# COMPACT_ATOMS: atom_id res chain seq x y z
N MET A 1 -59.16 18.90 0.56
CA MET A 1 -57.89 18.56 1.25
C MET A 1 -56.92 17.81 0.31
N SER A 2 -56.66 18.30 -0.91
CA SER A 2 -55.97 17.50 -1.96
C SER A 2 -54.62 18.09 -2.41
N VAL A 3 -54.62 19.31 -2.96
CA VAL A 3 -53.44 19.89 -3.63
C VAL A 3 -52.22 20.11 -2.71
N ILE A 4 -52.43 20.56 -1.47
CA ILE A 4 -51.32 20.85 -0.53
C ILE A 4 -50.55 19.58 -0.16
N LYS A 5 -51.23 18.46 0.08
CA LYS A 5 -50.55 17.18 0.37
C LYS A 5 -49.74 16.69 -0.85
N LEU A 6 -50.29 16.83 -2.06
CA LEU A 6 -49.60 16.47 -3.29
C LEU A 6 -48.34 17.32 -3.51
N LEU A 7 -48.42 18.63 -3.27
CA LEU A 7 -47.26 19.55 -3.36
C LEU A 7 -46.18 19.21 -2.33
N VAL A 8 -46.54 18.88 -1.09
CA VAL A 8 -45.57 18.50 -0.04
C VAL A 8 -44.86 17.17 -0.37
N HIS A 9 -45.58 16.19 -0.94
CA HIS A 9 -44.94 14.96 -1.41
C HIS A 9 -44.04 15.21 -2.63
N LEU A 10 -44.46 16.03 -3.61
CA LEU A 10 -43.63 16.41 -4.75
C LEU A 10 -42.37 17.17 -4.32
N SER A 11 -42.48 18.13 -3.40
CA SER A 11 -41.31 18.89 -2.92
C SER A 11 -40.34 18.00 -2.15
N SER A 12 -40.83 17.04 -1.37
CA SER A 12 -40.00 16.04 -0.69
C SER A 12 -39.24 15.16 -1.70
N PHE A 13 -39.92 14.70 -2.75
CA PHE A 13 -39.31 13.91 -3.83
C PHE A 13 -38.25 14.71 -4.62
N LEU A 14 -38.55 15.99 -4.92
CA LEU A 14 -37.63 16.89 -5.61
C LEU A 14 -36.38 17.20 -4.76
N VAL A 15 -36.56 17.41 -3.45
CA VAL A 15 -35.45 17.58 -2.49
C VAL A 15 -34.62 16.29 -2.37
N ALA A 16 -35.25 15.11 -2.38
CA ALA A 16 -34.52 13.84 -2.41
C ALA A 16 -33.67 13.67 -3.70
N HIS A 17 -34.15 14.17 -4.85
CA HIS A 17 -33.35 14.21 -6.08
C HIS A 17 -32.22 15.27 -6.04
N LEU A 18 -32.40 16.37 -5.31
CA LEU A 18 -31.34 17.35 -5.05
C LEU A 18 -30.26 16.85 -4.07
N PHE A 19 -30.55 15.77 -3.33
CA PHE A 19 -29.57 15.04 -2.51
C PHE A 19 -28.92 13.85 -3.24
N ILE A 20 -29.04 13.75 -4.56
CA ILE A 20 -28.15 12.90 -5.37
C ILE A 20 -26.79 13.60 -5.44
N SER A 21 -26.02 13.46 -4.35
CA SER A 21 -24.59 13.72 -4.33
C SER A 21 -23.95 12.92 -5.45
N GLY A 22 -23.35 13.60 -6.44
CA GLY A 22 -22.64 12.93 -7.52
C GLY A 22 -21.59 11.98 -6.93
N VAL A 23 -21.69 10.69 -7.25
CA VAL A 23 -20.80 9.66 -6.69
C VAL A 23 -19.40 9.90 -7.25
N VAL A 24 -18.58 10.62 -6.48
CA VAL A 24 -17.16 10.77 -6.77
C VAL A 24 -16.58 9.36 -6.89
N SER A 25 -15.95 9.11 -8.02
CA SER A 25 -15.43 7.81 -8.40
C SER A 25 -14.24 8.02 -9.32
N THR A 26 -13.30 7.08 -9.27
CA THR A 26 -12.05 7.10 -10.01
C THR A 26 -12.11 6.06 -11.11
N THR A 27 -11.68 6.48 -12.30
CA THR A 27 -11.67 5.66 -13.50
C THR A 27 -10.29 5.04 -13.69
N PHE A 28 -10.24 3.71 -13.71
CA PHE A 28 -9.03 2.95 -14.08
C PHE A 28 -9.15 2.49 -15.53
N THR A 29 -8.30 3.01 -16.42
CA THR A 29 -8.19 2.54 -17.81
C THR A 29 -7.00 1.58 -17.92
N ILE A 30 -7.31 0.29 -17.95
CA ILE A 30 -6.33 -0.80 -17.89
C ILE A 30 -6.03 -1.26 -19.33
N THR A 31 -4.78 -1.14 -19.76
CA THR A 31 -4.34 -1.29 -21.15
C THR A 31 -3.27 -2.37 -21.29
N ASN A 32 -3.41 -3.27 -22.26
CA ASN A 32 -2.37 -4.22 -22.62
C ASN A 32 -1.57 -3.74 -23.83
N LYS A 33 -0.27 -3.46 -23.67
CA LYS A 33 0.68 -3.19 -24.78
C LYS A 33 1.68 -4.33 -25.01
N CYS A 34 1.59 -5.42 -24.27
CA CYS A 34 2.39 -6.62 -24.50
C CYS A 34 2.10 -7.23 -25.88
N ASN A 35 3.04 -8.00 -26.43
CA ASN A 35 2.84 -8.73 -27.69
C ASN A 35 2.03 -10.03 -27.54
N TYR A 36 1.48 -10.29 -26.35
CA TYR A 36 0.68 -11.44 -25.94
C TYR A 36 -0.53 -10.99 -25.12
N THR A 37 -1.54 -11.87 -24.99
CA THR A 37 -2.69 -11.65 -24.11
C THR A 37 -2.23 -11.62 -22.65
N VAL A 38 -2.73 -10.63 -21.90
CA VAL A 38 -2.58 -10.54 -20.44
C VAL A 38 -3.97 -10.76 -19.84
N TRP A 39 -4.04 -11.40 -18.68
CA TRP A 39 -5.31 -11.56 -17.96
C TRP A 39 -5.25 -10.79 -16.65
N PRO A 40 -5.70 -9.52 -16.60
CA PRO A 40 -5.63 -8.75 -15.36
C PRO A 40 -6.38 -9.43 -14.21
N GLY A 41 -5.83 -9.30 -13.01
CA GLY A 41 -6.47 -9.64 -11.74
C GLY A 41 -6.60 -8.40 -10.86
N ILE A 42 -7.63 -8.35 -10.02
CA ILE A 42 -7.94 -7.23 -9.14
C ILE A 42 -8.41 -7.74 -7.79
N LEU A 43 -7.81 -7.20 -6.73
CA LEU A 43 -8.21 -7.41 -5.35
C LEU A 43 -8.63 -6.07 -4.74
N SER A 44 -9.84 -6.01 -4.18
CA SER A 44 -10.25 -4.91 -3.29
C SER A 44 -9.83 -5.26 -1.86
N ALA A 45 -9.26 -4.30 -1.13
CA ALA A 45 -8.81 -4.51 0.24
C ALA A 45 -9.98 -4.72 1.21
N GLY A 46 -9.68 -5.24 2.41
CA GLY A 46 -10.69 -5.42 3.47
C GLY A 46 -11.46 -4.13 3.77
N GLY A 47 -12.79 -4.19 3.73
CA GLY A 47 -13.66 -3.02 3.92
C GLY A 47 -13.88 -2.14 2.68
N SER A 48 -13.10 -2.30 1.60
CA SER A 48 -13.38 -1.66 0.31
C SER A 48 -14.49 -2.40 -0.44
N ALA A 49 -15.31 -1.66 -1.20
CA ALA A 49 -16.32 -2.26 -2.06
C ALA A 49 -15.66 -2.96 -3.26
N TYR A 50 -16.20 -4.12 -3.64
CA TYR A 50 -15.79 -4.84 -4.85
C TYR A 50 -16.05 -4.02 -6.11
N LEU A 51 -15.12 -4.07 -7.07
CA LEU A 51 -15.34 -3.54 -8.42
C LEU A 51 -16.22 -4.50 -9.25
N SER A 52 -16.62 -4.07 -10.45
CA SER A 52 -17.50 -4.83 -11.36
C SER A 52 -16.89 -6.13 -11.93
N THR A 53 -15.61 -6.41 -11.64
CA THR A 53 -14.87 -7.63 -12.00
C THR A 53 -13.62 -7.71 -11.12
N THR A 54 -13.20 -8.93 -10.82
CA THR A 54 -11.94 -9.29 -10.13
C THR A 54 -10.92 -9.94 -11.06
N GLY A 55 -11.30 -10.27 -12.30
CA GLY A 55 -10.36 -10.77 -13.31
C GLY A 55 -10.98 -10.93 -14.70
N PHE A 56 -10.22 -10.57 -15.73
CA PHE A 56 -10.65 -10.58 -17.13
C PHE A 56 -9.45 -10.79 -18.08
N SER A 57 -9.70 -10.86 -19.39
CA SER A 57 -8.68 -10.92 -20.45
C SER A 57 -8.47 -9.55 -21.10
N LEU A 58 -7.26 -9.28 -21.58
CA LEU A 58 -6.94 -8.20 -22.53
C LEU A 58 -6.04 -8.75 -23.64
N GLU A 59 -6.50 -8.73 -24.87
CA GLU A 59 -5.67 -8.96 -26.05
C GLU A 59 -4.66 -7.81 -26.27
N LYS A 60 -3.72 -8.01 -27.21
CA LYS A 60 -2.73 -7.00 -27.58
C LYS A 60 -3.41 -5.70 -28.06
N ASN A 61 -3.04 -4.57 -27.45
CA ASN A 61 -3.65 -3.25 -27.62
C ASN A 61 -5.07 -3.07 -27.07
N GLU A 62 -5.69 -4.10 -26.49
CA GLU A 62 -7.00 -3.96 -25.85
C GLU A 62 -6.91 -3.07 -24.60
N SER A 63 -8.03 -2.45 -24.21
CA SER A 63 -8.15 -1.67 -22.99
C SER A 63 -9.54 -1.85 -22.37
N LYS A 64 -9.60 -2.02 -21.05
CA LYS A 64 -10.85 -2.10 -20.29
C LYS A 64 -10.88 -1.00 -19.23
N THR A 65 -11.98 -0.27 -19.18
CA THR A 65 -12.22 0.76 -18.18
C THR A 65 -13.03 0.19 -17.02
N LEU A 66 -12.62 0.50 -15.79
CA LEU A 66 -13.31 0.19 -14.54
C LEU A 66 -13.49 1.46 -13.71
N THR A 67 -14.48 1.44 -12.82
CA THR A 67 -14.82 2.58 -11.96
C THR A 67 -14.81 2.13 -10.51
N ALA A 68 -14.02 2.81 -9.67
CA ALA A 68 -13.89 2.56 -8.24
C ALA A 68 -14.53 3.70 -7.43
N PRO A 69 -15.14 3.43 -6.26
CA PRO A 69 -15.65 4.48 -5.38
C PRO A 69 -14.50 5.32 -4.80
N ALA A 70 -14.81 6.55 -4.40
CA ALA A 70 -13.86 7.56 -3.93
C ALA A 70 -12.90 7.15 -2.78
N SER A 71 -13.16 6.06 -2.06
CA SER A 71 -12.33 5.56 -0.95
C SER A 71 -11.97 4.07 -1.12
N TRP A 72 -11.80 3.63 -2.37
CA TRP A 72 -11.35 2.28 -2.68
C TRP A 72 -9.85 2.10 -2.38
N SER A 73 -9.52 1.03 -1.69
CA SER A 73 -8.17 0.51 -1.55
C SER A 73 -8.09 -0.89 -2.18
N GLY A 74 -6.95 -1.20 -2.80
CA GLY A 74 -6.77 -2.48 -3.50
C GLY A 74 -5.56 -2.50 -4.41
N ARG A 75 -5.41 -3.60 -5.14
CA ARG A 75 -4.29 -3.83 -6.05
C ARG A 75 -4.70 -4.51 -7.35
N LEU A 76 -3.98 -4.18 -8.41
CA LEU A 76 -4.15 -4.69 -9.76
C LEU A 76 -2.85 -5.35 -10.23
N TRP A 77 -2.95 -6.42 -11.00
CA TRP A 77 -1.79 -7.10 -11.59
C TRP A 77 -2.13 -7.73 -12.94
N GLY A 78 -1.10 -8.10 -13.71
CA GLY A 78 -1.23 -8.90 -14.92
C GLY A 78 -0.89 -10.37 -14.67
N ARG A 79 -1.73 -11.29 -15.15
CA ARG A 79 -1.42 -12.72 -15.23
C ARG A 79 -0.96 -13.09 -16.63
N THR A 80 0.00 -14.00 -16.74
CA THR A 80 0.60 -14.40 -18.03
C THR A 80 0.72 -15.91 -18.17
N TYR A 81 0.79 -16.37 -19.43
CA TYR A 81 0.78 -17.80 -19.80
C TYR A 81 -0.39 -18.55 -19.16
N CYS A 82 -1.60 -18.01 -19.32
CA CYS A 82 -2.83 -18.60 -18.81
C CYS A 82 -3.44 -19.58 -19.82
N THR A 83 -4.01 -20.67 -19.30
CA THR A 83 -4.71 -21.71 -20.06
C THR A 83 -5.94 -22.18 -19.31
N GLU A 84 -7.00 -22.52 -20.03
CA GLU A 84 -8.16 -23.24 -19.50
C GLU A 84 -8.10 -24.69 -19.97
N ASP A 85 -8.16 -25.65 -19.03
CA ASP A 85 -8.11 -27.08 -19.36
C ASP A 85 -9.49 -27.64 -19.80
N SER A 86 -9.53 -28.91 -20.21
CA SER A 86 -10.75 -29.57 -20.67
C SER A 86 -11.86 -29.72 -19.63
N SER A 87 -11.58 -29.42 -18.37
CA SER A 87 -12.53 -29.39 -17.25
C SER A 87 -13.09 -27.97 -17.00
N GLY A 88 -12.65 -26.99 -17.78
CA GLY A 88 -12.94 -25.57 -17.57
C GLY A 88 -12.19 -24.96 -16.40
N ASN A 89 -11.06 -25.55 -15.98
CA ASN A 89 -10.22 -24.99 -14.92
C ASN A 89 -9.16 -24.07 -15.54
N PHE A 90 -9.22 -22.78 -15.20
CA PHE A 90 -8.34 -21.73 -15.70
C PHE A 90 -7.17 -21.53 -14.73
N SER A 91 -5.95 -21.56 -15.24
CA SER A 91 -4.72 -21.36 -14.45
C SER A 91 -3.61 -20.67 -15.25
N CYS A 92 -2.71 -19.96 -14.58
CA CYS A 92 -1.60 -19.20 -15.17
C CYS A 92 -0.22 -19.60 -14.58
N ILE A 93 0.87 -19.39 -15.33
CA ILE A 93 2.24 -19.63 -14.82
C ILE A 93 2.70 -18.52 -13.86
N THR A 94 2.24 -17.27 -14.03
CA THR A 94 2.51 -16.18 -13.08
C THR A 94 1.26 -15.37 -12.75
N GLY A 95 1.19 -14.90 -11.50
CA GLY A 95 0.07 -14.13 -10.96
C GLY A 95 -1.26 -14.86 -10.85
N ASP A 96 -1.28 -16.17 -11.06
CA ASP A 96 -2.47 -16.99 -10.89
C ASP A 96 -3.11 -16.75 -9.51
N CYS A 97 -4.44 -16.69 -9.44
CA CYS A 97 -5.15 -16.35 -8.21
C CYS A 97 -5.84 -17.54 -7.55
N GLY A 98 -5.53 -18.78 -7.95
CA GLY A 98 -5.97 -20.02 -7.30
C GLY A 98 -7.47 -20.29 -7.37
N SER A 99 -8.26 -19.47 -8.06
CA SER A 99 -9.72 -19.60 -8.17
C SER A 99 -10.16 -20.68 -9.17
N GLY A 100 -9.24 -21.19 -10.00
CA GLY A 100 -9.55 -22.08 -11.12
C GLY A 100 -10.41 -21.41 -12.21
N LYS A 101 -10.51 -20.07 -12.20
CA LYS A 101 -11.41 -19.27 -13.05
C LYS A 101 -10.77 -17.95 -13.47
N LEU A 102 -11.33 -17.36 -14.54
CA LEU A 102 -10.93 -16.04 -15.02
C LEU A 102 -11.09 -14.95 -13.94
N GLU A 103 -12.19 -15.01 -13.19
CA GLU A 103 -12.46 -14.15 -12.03
C GLU A 103 -11.68 -14.63 -10.79
N CYS A 104 -10.95 -13.73 -10.11
CA CYS A 104 -10.13 -14.05 -8.94
C CYS A 104 -10.93 -14.16 -7.62
N SER A 105 -12.18 -13.70 -7.57
CA SER A 105 -13.14 -13.96 -6.48
C SER A 105 -12.66 -13.55 -5.07
N GLY A 106 -11.83 -12.51 -4.98
CA GLY A 106 -11.25 -12.04 -3.71
C GLY A 106 -9.89 -12.68 -3.34
N SER A 107 -9.35 -13.57 -4.17
CA SER A 107 -7.98 -14.04 -4.06
C SER A 107 -6.98 -13.06 -4.67
N SER A 108 -5.79 -12.97 -4.07
CA SER A 108 -4.63 -12.31 -4.66
C SER A 108 -3.99 -13.16 -5.75
N GLY A 109 -3.24 -12.54 -6.66
CA GLY A 109 -2.26 -13.26 -7.48
C GLY A 109 -1.16 -13.88 -6.61
N VAL A 110 -0.74 -15.09 -6.97
CA VAL A 110 0.35 -15.86 -6.36
C VAL A 110 1.68 -15.38 -6.95
N PRO A 111 2.65 -14.97 -6.10
CA PRO A 111 3.96 -14.49 -6.54
C PRO A 111 4.77 -15.49 -7.41
N PRO A 112 5.60 -15.03 -8.36
CA PRO A 112 6.02 -13.63 -8.54
C PRO A 112 5.01 -12.78 -9.31
N VAL A 113 4.79 -11.55 -8.85
CA VAL A 113 3.82 -10.60 -9.43
C VAL A 113 4.32 -9.15 -9.31
N THR A 114 4.34 -8.43 -10.43
CA THR A 114 4.39 -6.97 -10.42
C THR A 114 3.00 -6.42 -10.07
N PHE A 115 2.83 -5.85 -8.88
CA PHE A 115 1.57 -5.20 -8.48
C PHE A 115 1.57 -3.71 -8.78
N ALA A 116 0.37 -3.15 -8.99
CA ALA A 116 0.08 -1.73 -8.85
C ALA A 116 -0.94 -1.57 -7.72
N GLU A 117 -0.55 -0.87 -6.67
CA GLU A 117 -1.31 -0.78 -5.41
C GLU A 117 -1.85 0.64 -5.23
N PHE A 118 -3.06 0.76 -4.65
CA PHE A 118 -3.82 2.00 -4.61
C PHE A 118 -4.58 2.17 -3.28
N THR A 119 -4.72 3.41 -2.83
CA THR A 119 -5.69 3.82 -1.82
C THR A 119 -6.17 5.22 -2.14
N LEU A 120 -7.39 5.30 -2.66
CA LEU A 120 -8.02 6.54 -3.09
C LEU A 120 -8.51 7.33 -1.87
N ARG A 121 -8.26 8.64 -1.86
CA ARG A 121 -8.61 9.57 -0.77
C ARG A 121 -8.32 9.04 0.64
N GLY A 122 -7.09 8.54 0.83
CA GLY A 122 -6.53 8.17 2.12
C GLY A 122 -6.17 9.40 2.98
N ASP A 123 -4.99 9.37 3.61
CA ASP A 123 -4.54 10.48 4.47
C ASP A 123 -4.50 11.83 3.73
N GLY A 124 -4.96 12.89 4.39
CA GLY A 124 -5.17 14.22 3.81
C GLY A 124 -6.25 14.28 2.72
N GLY A 125 -6.98 13.19 2.45
CA GLY A 125 -7.92 13.09 1.32
C GLY A 125 -7.25 12.96 -0.05
N LEU A 126 -5.95 12.66 -0.09
CA LEU A 126 -5.17 12.41 -1.30
C LEU A 126 -5.26 10.94 -1.72
N ASP A 127 -5.06 10.66 -3.00
CA ASP A 127 -4.85 9.30 -3.48
C ASP A 127 -3.39 8.91 -3.26
N TYR A 128 -3.17 7.66 -2.83
CA TYR A 128 -1.88 7.01 -2.64
C TYR A 128 -1.76 5.88 -3.65
N PHE A 129 -0.64 5.78 -4.34
CA PHE A 129 -0.41 4.73 -5.33
C PHE A 129 1.08 4.46 -5.56
N ASP A 130 1.37 3.24 -5.99
CA ASP A 130 2.73 2.75 -6.22
C ASP A 130 2.73 1.58 -7.23
N VAL A 131 3.94 1.10 -7.53
CA VAL A 131 4.16 -0.18 -8.19
C VAL A 131 5.14 -0.99 -7.34
N SER A 132 4.79 -2.23 -7.08
CA SER A 132 5.40 -3.06 -6.05
C SER A 132 6.01 -4.32 -6.65
N LEU A 133 7.30 -4.51 -6.35
CA LEU A 133 8.12 -5.68 -6.68
C LEU A 133 8.53 -6.46 -5.42
N VAL A 134 7.89 -6.17 -4.28
CA VAL A 134 8.10 -6.90 -3.00
C VAL A 134 7.72 -8.37 -3.15
N ASP A 135 6.64 -8.63 -3.90
CA ASP A 135 6.22 -9.95 -4.37
C ASP A 135 6.87 -10.35 -5.71
N GLY A 136 8.02 -9.76 -6.07
CA GLY A 136 8.79 -10.05 -7.29
C GLY A 136 8.27 -9.36 -8.54
N PHE A 137 8.57 -9.92 -9.71
CA PHE A 137 8.24 -9.38 -11.02
C PHE A 137 7.75 -10.47 -11.96
N ASN A 138 6.82 -10.14 -12.86
CA ASN A 138 6.45 -11.02 -13.96
C ASN A 138 6.29 -10.30 -15.31
N LEU A 139 5.78 -9.07 -15.33
CA LEU A 139 5.79 -8.22 -16.53
C LEU A 139 5.98 -6.72 -16.20
N PRO A 140 6.44 -5.89 -17.16
CA PRO A 140 6.54 -4.45 -16.98
C PRO A 140 5.17 -3.77 -16.82
N LEU A 141 5.09 -2.76 -15.96
CA LEU A 141 3.85 -2.08 -15.57
C LEU A 141 4.12 -0.58 -15.32
N LEU A 142 3.26 0.29 -15.86
CA LEU A 142 3.28 1.74 -15.64
C LEU A 142 1.89 2.25 -15.18
N VAL A 143 1.88 3.09 -14.15
CA VAL A 143 0.72 3.86 -13.69
C VAL A 143 0.90 5.33 -14.07
N VAL A 144 -0.08 5.89 -14.79
CA VAL A 144 -0.12 7.30 -15.20
C VAL A 144 -1.38 7.96 -14.59
N PRO A 145 -1.24 8.86 -13.61
CA PRO A 145 -2.35 9.71 -13.18
C PRO A 145 -2.71 10.73 -14.26
N SER A 146 -4.01 10.99 -14.45
CA SER A 146 -4.50 11.94 -15.47
C SER A 146 -4.26 13.41 -15.08
N HIS A 147 -4.06 13.67 -13.79
CA HIS A 147 -3.71 14.99 -13.26
C HIS A 147 -2.23 15.33 -13.51
N GLN A 148 -1.95 16.27 -14.43
CA GLN A 148 -0.61 16.53 -15.00
C GLN A 148 0.50 16.92 -14.01
N ASN A 149 0.18 17.28 -12.76
CA ASN A 149 1.18 17.58 -11.73
C ASN A 149 1.60 16.36 -10.89
N CYS A 150 1.04 15.18 -11.15
CA CYS A 150 1.34 13.95 -10.42
C CYS A 150 2.31 13.06 -11.20
N THR A 151 3.26 12.45 -10.50
CA THR A 151 4.31 11.61 -11.10
C THR A 151 3.72 10.34 -11.73
N SER A 152 4.18 9.98 -12.94
CA SER A 152 3.93 8.66 -13.54
C SER A 152 5.03 7.69 -13.13
N ILE A 153 4.66 6.48 -12.72
CA ILE A 153 5.52 5.58 -11.92
C ILE A 153 5.36 4.13 -12.35
N GLY A 154 6.40 3.31 -12.16
CA GLY A 154 6.34 1.90 -12.52
C GLY A 154 7.70 1.26 -12.77
N CYS A 155 7.63 0.08 -13.38
CA CYS A 155 8.77 -0.73 -13.78
C CYS A 155 8.67 -1.01 -15.29
N LEU A 156 9.46 -0.30 -16.09
CA LEU A 156 9.33 -0.29 -17.56
C LEU A 156 10.18 -1.36 -18.26
N ALA A 157 11.28 -1.78 -17.63
CA ALA A 157 12.20 -2.78 -18.15
C ALA A 157 11.69 -4.20 -17.89
N ASP A 158 12.06 -5.15 -18.75
CA ASP A 158 11.79 -6.57 -18.53
C ASP A 158 12.91 -7.20 -17.68
N LEU A 159 12.62 -7.40 -16.39
CA LEU A 159 13.53 -8.05 -15.43
C LEU A 159 13.68 -9.56 -15.65
N ASN A 160 12.86 -10.20 -16.50
CA ASN A 160 12.92 -11.64 -16.71
C ASN A 160 14.24 -12.10 -17.38
N GLU A 161 14.80 -11.28 -18.28
CA GLU A 161 16.06 -11.62 -18.97
C GLU A 161 17.29 -11.52 -18.04
N SER A 162 17.30 -10.50 -17.18
CA SER A 162 18.40 -10.21 -16.24
C SER A 162 18.26 -10.87 -14.86
N CYS A 163 17.12 -11.50 -14.57
CA CYS A 163 16.82 -12.15 -13.30
C CYS A 163 17.94 -13.10 -12.82
N PRO A 164 18.44 -13.00 -11.57
CA PRO A 164 19.38 -13.96 -10.99
C PRO A 164 18.84 -15.39 -11.03
N SER A 165 19.70 -16.37 -11.31
CA SER A 165 19.35 -17.78 -11.58
C SER A 165 18.39 -18.40 -10.57
N GLU A 166 18.69 -18.18 -9.29
CA GLU A 166 18.02 -18.65 -8.08
C GLU A 166 16.66 -18.00 -7.83
N LEU A 167 16.34 -16.90 -8.54
CA LEU A 167 15.07 -16.19 -8.46
C LEU A 167 14.12 -16.53 -9.63
N ARG A 168 14.59 -17.22 -10.68
CA ARG A 168 13.83 -17.44 -11.93
C ARG A 168 12.62 -18.34 -11.75
N VAL A 169 11.53 -18.00 -12.43
CA VAL A 169 10.43 -18.90 -12.79
C VAL A 169 10.49 -19.13 -14.30
N THR A 170 10.51 -20.41 -14.72
CA THR A 170 10.69 -20.80 -16.12
C THR A 170 9.51 -21.61 -16.67
N THR A 171 9.28 -21.56 -17.98
CA THR A 171 8.30 -22.45 -18.63
C THR A 171 8.83 -23.88 -18.71
N SER A 172 7.95 -24.86 -18.48
CA SER A 172 8.25 -26.29 -18.54
C SER A 172 8.67 -26.79 -19.92
N THR A 173 8.33 -26.05 -20.98
CA THR A 173 8.47 -26.44 -22.39
C THR A 173 9.70 -25.84 -23.08
N GLU A 174 10.08 -24.61 -22.73
CA GLU A 174 11.13 -23.85 -23.42
C GLU A 174 12.28 -23.42 -22.48
N GLY A 175 12.12 -23.57 -21.16
CA GLY A 175 13.07 -23.05 -20.17
C GLY A 175 13.11 -21.51 -20.10
N LYS A 176 12.26 -20.81 -20.88
CA LYS A 176 12.17 -19.36 -20.93
C LYS A 176 11.80 -18.82 -19.54
N THR A 177 12.53 -17.80 -19.07
CA THR A 177 12.17 -17.10 -17.82
C THR A 177 10.94 -16.22 -18.04
N VAL A 178 9.97 -16.32 -17.13
CA VAL A 178 8.64 -15.67 -17.22
C VAL A 178 8.21 -14.97 -15.93
N GLY A 179 9.01 -15.12 -14.87
CA GLY A 179 8.91 -14.35 -13.65
C GLY A 179 10.23 -14.35 -12.89
N CYS A 180 10.43 -13.35 -12.04
CA CYS A 180 11.56 -13.21 -11.14
C CYS A 180 11.05 -13.03 -9.70
N LYS A 181 11.31 -14.00 -8.83
CA LYS A 181 10.92 -13.95 -7.41
C LYS A 181 11.73 -12.90 -6.66
N SER A 182 11.13 -12.26 -5.65
CA SER A 182 11.91 -11.57 -4.61
C SER A 182 12.63 -12.58 -3.71
N ALA A 183 13.67 -12.13 -3.00
CA ALA A 183 14.47 -13.00 -2.14
C ALA A 183 13.66 -13.62 -0.98
N CYS A 184 12.60 -12.94 -0.51
CA CYS A 184 11.69 -13.49 0.49
C CYS A 184 11.04 -14.80 0.02
N LEU A 185 10.54 -14.83 -1.23
CA LEU A 185 9.82 -15.97 -1.82
C LEU A 185 10.69 -17.21 -2.10
N VAL A 186 12.02 -17.08 -2.00
CA VAL A 186 12.99 -18.15 -2.24
C VAL A 186 13.64 -18.62 -0.94
N THR A 187 13.88 -17.72 0.01
CA THR A 187 14.66 -18.00 1.23
C THR A 187 13.83 -18.04 2.52
N SER A 188 12.67 -17.35 2.55
CA SER A 188 11.85 -17.12 3.73
C SER A 188 12.58 -16.49 4.94
N LEU A 189 13.79 -15.93 4.77
CA LEU A 189 14.56 -15.35 5.86
C LEU A 189 14.04 -13.97 6.25
N SER A 190 14.05 -13.68 7.56
CA SER A 190 13.53 -12.44 8.15
C SER A 190 14.09 -11.18 7.50
N MET A 191 15.40 -11.17 7.19
CA MET A 191 16.10 -10.05 6.55
C MET A 191 15.65 -9.74 5.11
N PHE A 192 14.99 -10.67 4.42
CA PHE A 192 14.46 -10.45 3.07
C PHE A 192 12.94 -10.27 3.06
N CYS A 193 12.23 -10.87 4.03
CA CYS A 193 10.78 -10.72 4.19
C CYS A 193 10.35 -9.55 5.09
N CYS A 194 11.32 -8.90 5.77
CA CYS A 194 11.10 -7.88 6.79
C CYS A 194 10.13 -8.32 7.91
N THR A 195 10.43 -9.48 8.51
CA THR A 195 9.64 -10.11 9.58
C THR A 195 10.46 -10.35 10.84
N GLY A 196 9.80 -10.69 11.96
CA GLY A 196 10.49 -11.00 13.22
C GLY A 196 11.30 -9.80 13.73
N THR A 197 12.60 -9.98 13.94
CA THR A 197 13.53 -8.91 14.34
C THR A 197 13.91 -7.94 13.21
N ASN A 198 13.46 -8.17 11.98
CA ASN A 198 13.65 -7.30 10.82
C ASN A 198 12.33 -6.58 10.43
N ASN A 199 11.42 -6.35 11.37
CA ASN A 199 10.07 -5.81 11.12
C ASN A 199 9.97 -4.27 11.21
N THR A 200 11.06 -3.54 11.00
CA THR A 200 11.07 -2.07 10.93
C THR A 200 12.01 -1.57 9.81
N PRO A 201 11.85 -0.33 9.30
CA PRO A 201 12.81 0.29 8.38
C PRO A 201 14.24 0.36 8.94
N ASP A 202 14.39 0.42 10.26
CA ASP A 202 15.69 0.40 10.93
C ASP A 202 16.36 -0.96 10.93
N THR A 203 15.59 -2.05 10.89
CA THR A 203 16.07 -3.42 11.04
C THR A 203 16.03 -4.24 9.74
N CYS A 204 15.19 -3.87 8.77
CA CYS A 204 15.25 -4.42 7.40
C CYS A 204 15.97 -3.42 6.49
N LYS A 205 17.19 -3.76 6.06
CA LYS A 205 17.98 -2.94 5.15
C LYS A 205 17.96 -3.51 3.72
N PRO A 206 18.20 -2.68 2.68
CA PRO A 206 18.31 -3.16 1.31
C PRO A 206 19.35 -4.28 1.18
N SER A 207 19.07 -5.23 0.30
CA SER A 207 19.94 -6.36 0.01
C SER A 207 20.38 -6.35 -1.45
N LEU A 208 21.39 -7.16 -1.82
CA LEU A 208 21.81 -7.30 -3.22
C LEU A 208 20.63 -7.66 -4.15
N TYR A 209 19.67 -8.45 -3.67
CA TYR A 209 18.48 -8.83 -4.43
C TYR A 209 17.47 -7.67 -4.57
N SER A 210 17.17 -6.91 -3.52
CA SER A 210 16.27 -5.75 -3.65
C SER A 210 16.93 -4.60 -4.43
N LEU A 211 18.24 -4.41 -4.28
CA LEU A 211 19.01 -3.47 -5.10
C LEU A 211 19.02 -3.85 -6.59
N PHE A 212 19.01 -5.15 -6.95
CA PHE A 212 18.81 -5.58 -8.35
C PHE A 212 17.47 -5.07 -8.93
N PHE A 213 16.38 -5.23 -8.18
CA PHE A 213 15.08 -4.68 -8.57
C PHE A 213 15.09 -3.13 -8.62
N LYS A 214 15.62 -2.46 -7.58
CA LYS A 214 15.61 -0.99 -7.46
C LYS A 214 16.48 -0.29 -8.50
N ASN A 215 17.67 -0.81 -8.79
CA ASN A 215 18.57 -0.24 -9.81
C ASN A 215 17.95 -0.30 -11.21
N THR A 216 17.09 -1.29 -11.46
CA THR A 216 16.40 -1.47 -12.74
C THR A 216 15.08 -0.68 -12.80
N CYS A 217 14.37 -0.58 -11.69
CA CYS A 217 13.06 0.07 -11.57
C CYS A 217 13.01 1.02 -10.35
N PRO A 218 13.67 2.20 -10.42
CA PRO A 218 13.87 3.10 -9.27
C PRO A 218 12.61 3.85 -8.79
N GLN A 219 11.49 3.72 -9.50
CA GLN A 219 10.18 4.27 -9.12
C GLN A 219 9.21 3.21 -8.56
N ALA A 220 9.72 2.02 -8.22
CA ALA A 220 8.95 0.92 -7.66
C ALA A 220 9.48 0.51 -6.27
N TYR A 221 8.64 -0.10 -5.44
CA TYR A 221 9.07 -0.79 -4.22
C TYR A 221 9.83 -2.07 -4.57
N SER A 222 11.03 -2.24 -4.01
CA SER A 222 11.89 -3.42 -4.19
C SER A 222 11.97 -4.34 -2.97
N TYR A 223 11.56 -3.86 -1.79
CA TYR A 223 11.35 -4.61 -0.56
C TYR A 223 10.40 -3.83 0.36
N ALA A 224 9.92 -4.45 1.44
CA ALA A 224 8.79 -3.97 2.24
C ALA A 224 9.01 -2.66 3.04
N TYR A 225 10.24 -2.09 3.07
CA TYR A 225 10.53 -0.79 3.69
C TYR A 225 11.45 0.07 2.79
N ASP A 226 11.23 0.02 1.48
CA ASP A 226 11.97 0.77 0.45
C ASP A 226 11.40 2.19 0.27
N ASP A 227 11.89 3.16 1.05
CA ASP A 227 11.25 4.47 1.19
C ASP A 227 11.82 5.61 0.30
N ASN A 228 11.35 6.84 0.57
CA ASN A 228 11.71 8.13 -0.06
C ASN A 228 11.47 8.32 -1.59
N ASN A 229 11.17 7.29 -2.39
CA ASN A 229 10.68 7.48 -3.77
C ASN A 229 9.81 6.32 -4.31
N SER A 230 8.93 5.75 -3.48
CA SER A 230 8.20 4.51 -3.81
C SER A 230 6.67 4.62 -3.68
N THR A 231 6.13 5.21 -2.61
CA THR A 231 4.71 5.63 -2.54
C THR A 231 4.57 7.04 -3.10
N PHE A 232 3.62 7.23 -4.01
CA PHE A 232 3.32 8.50 -4.64
C PHE A 232 1.93 9.01 -4.23
N ARG A 233 1.80 10.33 -4.11
CA ARG A 233 0.55 11.00 -3.69
C ARG A 233 0.01 11.87 -4.82
N CYS A 234 -1.30 11.86 -5.05
CA CYS A 234 -1.96 12.73 -6.03
C CYS A 234 -3.26 13.33 -5.49
N ALA A 235 -3.66 14.48 -6.03
CA ALA A 235 -5.04 14.95 -5.88
C ALA A 235 -5.96 14.01 -6.67
N SER A 236 -7.13 13.69 -6.09
CA SER A 236 -7.96 12.58 -6.58
C SER A 236 -8.27 12.67 -8.09
N THR A 237 -7.98 11.60 -8.83
CA THR A 237 -7.94 11.61 -10.30
C THR A 237 -8.28 10.25 -10.92
N ASP A 238 -8.26 10.18 -12.25
CA ASP A 238 -8.37 8.96 -13.05
C ASP A 238 -6.98 8.44 -13.43
N TYR A 239 -6.82 7.12 -13.53
CA TYR A 239 -5.51 6.47 -13.75
C TYR A 239 -5.50 5.60 -15.00
N GLN A 240 -4.41 5.64 -15.76
CA GLN A 240 -4.10 4.65 -16.79
C GLN A 240 -3.10 3.63 -16.23
N VAL A 241 -3.43 2.35 -16.33
CA VAL A 241 -2.57 1.24 -15.90
C VAL A 241 -2.17 0.46 -17.15
N THR A 242 -0.90 0.49 -17.52
CA THR A 242 -0.40 -0.08 -18.78
C THR A 242 0.57 -1.23 -18.54
N PHE A 243 0.23 -2.40 -19.07
CA PHE A 243 1.09 -3.57 -19.13
C PHE A 243 2.01 -3.52 -20.36
N CYS A 244 3.29 -3.82 -20.19
CA CYS A 244 4.35 -3.69 -21.19
C CYS A 244 4.34 -2.33 -21.94
N PRO A 245 4.42 -1.17 -21.25
CA PRO A 245 4.45 0.17 -21.87
C PRO A 245 5.65 0.42 -22.80
N GLY A 246 6.62 -0.51 -22.82
CA GLY A 246 7.85 -0.44 -23.60
C GLY A 246 8.80 0.66 -23.13
N ASN A 247 9.87 0.87 -23.90
CA ASN A 247 10.77 2.01 -23.72
C ASN A 247 10.13 3.30 -24.26
N THR A 248 8.93 3.63 -23.76
CA THR A 248 8.41 4.99 -23.82
C THR A 248 9.33 5.85 -22.97
N THR A 249 10.27 6.54 -23.62
CA THR A 249 11.11 7.53 -22.95
C THR A 249 10.20 8.53 -22.26
N VAL A 250 10.25 8.57 -20.92
CA VAL A 250 9.48 9.56 -20.16
C VAL A 250 9.96 10.93 -20.61
N ILE A 251 9.12 11.63 -21.36
CA ILE A 251 9.40 13.01 -21.77
C ILE A 251 9.23 13.87 -20.52
N THR A 252 10.30 13.94 -19.73
CA THR A 252 10.60 15.07 -18.86
C THR A 252 10.53 16.31 -19.75
N LYS A 253 9.45 17.08 -19.61
CA LYS A 253 9.13 18.24 -20.46
C LYS A 253 10.11 19.40 -20.20
N ASN A 254 11.35 19.26 -20.64
CA ASN A 254 12.23 20.39 -20.87
C ASN A 254 11.58 21.29 -21.93
N ASN A 255 11.47 22.58 -21.64
CA ASN A 255 10.64 23.52 -22.39
C ASN A 255 11.16 23.75 -23.82
N SER A 256 10.60 23.03 -24.79
CA SER A 256 10.74 23.34 -26.23
C SER A 256 9.36 23.39 -26.89
N ARG A 257 8.96 24.62 -27.26
CA ARG A 257 7.67 24.94 -27.90
C ARG A 257 7.67 24.48 -29.36
N PRO A 258 6.76 23.60 -29.81
CA PRO A 258 6.59 23.33 -31.23
C PRO A 258 6.15 24.59 -31.98
N SER A 259 6.78 24.89 -33.12
CA SER A 259 6.37 25.99 -33.99
C SER A 259 5.17 25.56 -34.85
N PRO A 260 4.07 26.34 -34.94
CA PRO A 260 2.96 26.01 -35.82
C PRO A 260 3.35 26.12 -37.30
N GLY A 261 3.27 25.00 -38.03
CA GLY A 261 3.42 24.97 -39.48
C GLY A 261 2.11 25.27 -40.20
N GLU A 262 2.09 26.41 -40.89
CA GLU A 262 1.38 26.71 -42.15
C GLU A 262 0.21 25.79 -42.59
N ILE A 263 -1.01 26.36 -42.60
CA ILE A 263 -2.18 25.82 -43.31
C ILE A 263 -2.78 26.94 -44.18
N ALA A 264 -3.10 26.63 -45.44
CA ALA A 264 -3.57 27.57 -46.45
C ALA A 264 -5.02 28.07 -46.20
N PRO A 265 -5.40 29.29 -46.68
CA PRO A 265 -6.65 29.93 -46.32
C PRO A 265 -7.89 29.41 -47.07
N ILE A 266 -9.02 29.36 -46.37
CA ILE A 266 -10.37 29.09 -46.90
C ILE A 266 -11.11 30.43 -47.05
N PRO A 267 -11.86 30.69 -48.14
CA PRO A 267 -12.52 31.97 -48.39
C PRO A 267 -13.71 32.24 -47.44
N PRO A 268 -14.04 33.52 -47.17
CA PRO A 268 -15.08 33.90 -46.20
C PRO A 268 -16.50 33.86 -46.79
N PRO A 269 -17.52 33.45 -46.00
CA PRO A 269 -18.94 33.62 -46.35
C PRO A 269 -19.44 35.06 -46.13
N GLU A 270 -20.54 35.41 -46.82
CA GLU A 270 -21.09 36.77 -46.93
C GLU A 270 -21.85 37.25 -45.67
N ILE A 271 -21.78 38.56 -45.37
CA ILE A 271 -22.53 39.22 -44.28
C ILE A 271 -23.61 40.12 -44.88
N ARG A 272 -24.86 39.98 -44.41
CA ARG A 272 -25.89 41.04 -44.49
C ARG A 272 -26.72 41.16 -43.18
N PRO A 273 -27.39 42.31 -42.95
CA PRO A 273 -28.02 42.68 -41.66
C PRO A 273 -29.41 42.00 -41.44
N ASP A 274 -30.21 42.29 -40.40
CA ASP A 274 -30.43 43.62 -39.79
C ASP A 274 -31.04 43.70 -38.38
N THR A 275 -30.84 44.87 -37.77
CA THR A 275 -31.62 45.60 -36.73
C THR A 275 -32.34 44.93 -35.53
N THR A 276 -32.20 45.62 -34.39
CA THR A 276 -33.18 45.79 -33.28
C THR A 276 -33.50 44.59 -32.37
N SER A 277 -33.89 44.77 -31.09
CA SER A 277 -34.17 46.00 -30.32
C SER A 277 -33.64 45.94 -28.86
N ARG A 278 -33.65 47.08 -28.16
CA ARG A 278 -33.42 47.19 -26.71
C ARG A 278 -34.69 46.89 -25.90
N ARG A 279 -34.50 46.69 -24.58
CA ARG A 279 -35.49 46.46 -23.50
C ARG A 279 -35.99 45.00 -23.46
N HIS A 280 -36.31 44.41 -22.31
CA HIS A 280 -36.56 44.98 -20.97
C HIS A 280 -35.74 44.30 -19.86
N TRP A 281 -35.50 44.99 -18.74
CA TRP A 281 -34.97 44.41 -17.49
C TRP A 281 -36.12 44.19 -16.48
N VAL A 282 -35.93 43.23 -15.57
CA VAL A 282 -36.80 42.88 -14.40
C VAL A 282 -38.17 42.27 -14.80
N PRO A 283 -38.70 41.20 -14.14
CA PRO A 283 -38.33 40.61 -12.84
C PRO A 283 -38.03 39.10 -12.82
N ILE A 284 -36.82 38.70 -12.38
CA ILE A 284 -36.58 37.37 -11.76
C ILE A 284 -35.68 37.54 -10.51
N ILE A 285 -36.00 38.52 -9.65
CA ILE A 285 -35.36 38.69 -8.33
C ILE A 285 -36.46 38.79 -7.28
N ALA A 286 -37.00 37.62 -6.90
CA ALA A 286 -37.98 37.46 -5.82
C ALA A 286 -37.89 36.08 -5.15
N GLY A 287 -37.78 35.00 -5.94
CA GLY A 287 -37.77 33.63 -5.41
C GLY A 287 -36.51 33.23 -4.64
N ILE A 288 -35.33 33.71 -5.05
CA ILE A 288 -34.03 33.23 -4.53
C ILE A 288 -33.82 33.65 -3.06
N VAL A 289 -34.18 34.88 -2.69
CA VAL A 289 -33.96 35.42 -1.33
C VAL A 289 -34.81 34.66 -0.30
N GLY A 290 -36.05 34.30 -0.63
CA GLY A 290 -36.93 33.55 0.27
C GLY A 290 -36.42 32.14 0.58
N GLY A 291 -35.89 31.44 -0.44
CA GLY A 291 -35.34 30.08 -0.27
C GLY A 291 -34.12 30.04 0.65
N VAL A 292 -33.17 30.97 0.47
CA VAL A 292 -31.95 31.04 1.28
C VAL A 292 -32.26 31.33 2.76
N LEU A 293 -33.20 32.24 3.04
CA LEU A 293 -33.61 32.55 4.43
C LEU A 293 -34.30 31.36 5.12
N ALA A 294 -35.08 30.55 4.38
CA ALA A 294 -35.69 29.33 4.92
C ALA A 294 -34.64 28.27 5.27
N ILE A 295 -33.61 28.09 4.42
CA ILE A 295 -32.51 27.15 4.68
C ILE A 295 -31.68 27.60 5.90
N ILE A 296 -31.33 28.88 6.00
CA ILE A 296 -30.55 29.42 7.12
C ILE A 296 -31.28 29.23 8.45
N SER A 297 -32.59 29.52 8.52
CA SER A 297 -33.36 29.33 9.76
C SER A 297 -33.45 27.85 10.17
N PHE A 298 -33.58 26.93 9.23
CA PHE A 298 -33.60 25.49 9.52
C PHE A 298 -32.23 24.98 10.04
N VAL A 299 -31.13 25.43 9.45
CA VAL A 299 -29.76 25.12 9.93
C VAL A 299 -29.53 25.67 11.33
N VAL A 300 -29.96 26.90 11.63
CA VAL A 300 -29.86 27.49 12.98
C VAL A 300 -30.67 26.66 14.01
N ILE A 301 -31.86 26.18 13.65
CA ILE A 301 -32.67 25.31 14.51
C ILE A 301 -31.97 23.97 14.79
N ILE A 302 -31.31 23.37 13.78
CA ILE A 302 -30.53 22.14 13.97
C ILE A 302 -29.31 22.38 14.87
N VAL A 303 -28.53 23.45 14.63
CA VAL A 303 -27.37 23.78 15.48
C VAL A 303 -27.79 24.09 16.92
N TRP A 304 -28.94 24.75 17.12
CA TRP A 304 -29.51 24.98 18.45
C TRP A 304 -29.95 23.67 19.12
N ARG A 305 -30.63 22.77 18.40
CA ARG A 305 -30.99 21.42 18.89
C ARG A 305 -29.77 20.59 19.28
N VAL A 306 -28.71 20.60 18.47
CA VAL A 306 -27.46 19.88 18.76
C VAL A 306 -26.73 20.47 19.96
N ARG A 307 -26.70 21.80 20.12
CA ARG A 307 -26.16 22.44 21.34
C ARG A 307 -27.00 22.13 22.59
N LEU A 308 -28.32 22.11 22.47
CA LEU A 308 -29.22 21.71 23.57
C LEU A 308 -29.03 20.23 23.97
N SER A 309 -28.60 19.39 23.03
CA SER A 309 -28.27 17.97 23.27
C SER A 309 -26.86 17.75 23.84
N LYS A 310 -25.98 18.75 23.85
CA LYS A 310 -24.56 18.61 24.26
C LYS A 310 -24.26 19.22 25.65
N SER A 311 -25.27 19.53 26.46
CA SER A 311 -25.08 20.05 27.83
C SER A 311 -25.15 18.97 28.92
N ASN A 312 -24.92 17.69 28.60
CA ASN A 312 -25.25 16.58 29.51
C ASN A 312 -24.26 15.39 29.47
N ASP A 313 -23.02 15.58 29.00
CA ASP A 313 -21.92 14.62 29.19
C ASP A 313 -20.62 15.42 29.46
N THR A 314 -19.78 14.92 30.37
CA THR A 314 -18.55 15.57 30.90
C THR A 314 -17.38 14.56 30.89
N GLU A 315 -16.13 15.04 31.02
CA GLU A 315 -14.86 14.27 31.19
C GLU A 315 -14.92 13.23 32.35
N GLU A 316 -14.07 12.20 32.53
CA GLU A 316 -12.63 11.89 32.31
C GLU A 316 -12.45 10.37 31.97
N ASP A 317 -11.35 9.78 31.44
CA ASP A 317 -10.19 10.22 30.62
C ASP A 317 -9.53 8.99 29.88
N VAL A 318 -8.20 8.71 29.99
CA VAL A 318 -7.44 7.71 29.16
C VAL A 318 -6.40 6.87 29.96
N GLU A 319 -6.19 5.57 29.61
CA GLU A 319 -4.86 4.88 29.76
C GLU A 319 -4.73 3.56 28.95
N ASP A 320 -3.47 3.12 28.70
CA ASP A 320 -3.04 1.94 27.90
C ASP A 320 -2.57 0.76 28.79
N ASP A 321 -2.46 -0.47 28.24
CA ASP A 321 -1.41 -1.45 28.62
C ASP A 321 -1.11 -2.49 27.51
N TYR A 322 0.06 -3.15 27.59
CA TYR A 322 0.76 -3.79 26.47
C TYR A 322 0.81 -5.34 26.46
N VAL A 323 0.95 -5.85 25.23
CA VAL A 323 1.56 -7.12 24.75
C VAL A 323 2.12 -8.12 25.78
N LYS A 324 1.67 -9.39 25.67
CA LYS A 324 2.34 -10.56 26.28
C LYS A 324 3.42 -11.16 25.35
N LEU A 325 4.58 -11.49 25.91
CA LEU A 325 5.67 -12.22 25.23
C LEU A 325 5.38 -13.74 25.11
N VAL A 326 6.04 -14.39 24.15
CA VAL A 326 6.13 -15.86 24.04
C VAL A 326 7.62 -16.26 23.84
N PRO A 327 8.16 -17.32 24.49
CA PRO A 327 9.60 -17.60 24.51
C PRO A 327 10.06 -18.66 23.49
N GLY A 328 11.35 -18.64 23.13
CA GLY A 328 12.04 -19.83 22.61
C GLY A 328 13.06 -19.63 21.49
N MET A 329 14.27 -19.14 21.79
CA MET A 329 15.47 -19.34 20.95
C MET A 329 16.72 -19.62 21.81
N PRO A 330 17.66 -20.47 21.35
CA PRO A 330 18.82 -20.90 22.13
C PRO A 330 20.00 -19.91 22.08
N ASN A 331 20.80 -19.91 23.16
CA ASN A 331 21.87 -18.95 23.42
C ASN A 331 23.09 -19.12 22.48
N LYS A 332 23.61 -18.02 21.91
CA LYS A 332 24.99 -17.94 21.41
C LYS A 332 25.60 -16.53 21.56
N ALA A 333 25.78 -16.08 22.81
CA ALA A 333 26.34 -14.78 23.17
C ALA A 333 27.80 -14.55 22.70
N GLU A 334 28.51 -15.62 22.32
CA GLU A 334 29.91 -15.62 21.89
C GLU A 334 30.17 -14.77 20.63
N TYR A 335 29.14 -14.54 19.79
CA TYR A 335 29.23 -13.68 18.60
C TYR A 335 29.24 -12.17 18.91
N ILE A 336 28.94 -11.75 20.15
CA ILE A 336 28.77 -10.32 20.48
C ILE A 336 30.14 -9.59 20.56
N LEU A 337 31.23 -10.29 20.91
CA LEU A 337 32.55 -9.64 21.04
C LEU A 337 33.27 -9.41 19.70
N GLU A 338 33.11 -10.28 18.70
CA GLU A 338 33.80 -10.12 17.41
C GLU A 338 33.24 -8.98 16.55
N PHE A 339 31.96 -8.59 16.73
CA PHE A 339 31.31 -7.56 15.92
C PHE A 339 31.44 -6.12 16.45
N LEU A 340 32.06 -5.90 17.62
CA LEU A 340 32.20 -4.58 18.22
C LEU A 340 33.37 -3.75 17.65
N ASP A 341 34.24 -4.33 16.80
CA ASP A 341 35.53 -3.72 16.48
C ASP A 341 35.52 -2.71 15.30
N GLU A 342 34.45 -2.63 14.49
CA GLU A 342 34.50 -1.82 13.25
C GLU A 342 33.78 -0.44 13.31
N TYR A 343 32.86 -0.18 14.26
CA TYR A 343 31.92 0.96 14.13
C TYR A 343 31.78 1.97 15.29
N MET A 344 32.48 1.81 16.42
CA MET A 344 32.43 2.76 17.56
C MET A 344 33.82 2.96 18.17
N GLN A 345 34.66 3.85 17.61
CA GLN A 345 36.07 3.97 18.03
C GLN A 345 36.29 4.85 19.29
N SER A 346 35.27 5.55 19.80
CA SER A 346 35.39 6.42 20.98
C SER A 346 35.27 5.65 22.32
N ASP A 347 34.30 4.74 22.43
CA ASP A 347 33.81 4.27 23.74
C ASP A 347 33.85 2.72 23.89
N LYS A 348 34.65 2.02 23.08
CA LYS A 348 34.74 0.53 23.09
C LYS A 348 34.95 -0.03 24.49
N ASP A 349 35.92 0.52 25.22
CA ASP A 349 36.29 0.02 26.55
C ASP A 349 35.20 0.24 27.59
N GLU A 350 34.37 1.27 27.45
CA GLU A 350 33.22 1.51 28.32
C GLU A 350 32.06 0.56 27.96
N ILE A 351 31.75 0.38 26.67
CA ILE A 351 30.72 -0.56 26.21
C ILE A 351 31.07 -1.99 26.63
N ILE A 352 32.32 -2.43 26.43
CA ILE A 352 32.81 -3.74 26.85
C ILE A 352 32.80 -3.87 28.37
N ARG A 353 33.13 -2.81 29.12
CA ARG A 353 33.01 -2.78 30.59
C ARG A 353 31.56 -2.95 31.03
N MET A 354 30.60 -2.24 30.45
CA MET A 354 29.18 -2.34 30.78
C MET A 354 28.61 -3.73 30.48
N ILE A 355 28.97 -4.33 29.33
CA ILE A 355 28.58 -5.71 28.97
C ILE A 355 29.14 -6.72 29.99
N LYS A 356 30.41 -6.56 30.41
CA LYS A 356 31.02 -7.40 31.45
C LYS A 356 30.35 -7.22 32.82
N ILE A 357 30.04 -5.99 33.24
CA ILE A 357 29.29 -5.73 34.49
C ILE A 357 27.92 -6.43 34.45
N ALA A 358 27.16 -6.27 33.36
CA ALA A 358 25.87 -6.92 33.19
C ALA A 358 25.98 -8.45 33.26
N ALA A 359 26.95 -9.05 32.55
CA ALA A 359 27.20 -10.48 32.60
C ALA A 359 27.61 -10.98 34.00
N TRP A 360 28.33 -10.18 34.79
CA TRP A 360 28.72 -10.52 36.16
C TRP A 360 27.54 -10.50 37.12
N CYS A 361 26.68 -9.47 37.03
CA CYS A 361 25.43 -9.38 37.80
C CYS A 361 24.43 -10.50 37.47
N LEU A 362 24.44 -10.99 36.21
CA LEU A 362 23.48 -11.97 35.69
C LEU A 362 23.93 -13.43 35.77
N GLN A 363 25.10 -13.76 36.35
CA GLN A 363 25.59 -15.15 36.45
C GLN A 363 24.49 -16.09 36.99
N ASP A 364 24.25 -17.24 36.32
CA ASP A 364 23.27 -18.24 36.80
C ASP A 364 23.64 -18.76 38.22
N ASP A 365 24.93 -18.75 38.58
CA ASP A 365 25.47 -19.09 39.89
C ASP A 365 25.47 -17.87 40.85
N PRO A 366 24.76 -17.92 41.99
CA PRO A 366 24.67 -16.80 42.93
C PRO A 366 25.95 -16.53 43.72
N GLU A 367 26.84 -17.50 43.92
CA GLU A 367 28.12 -17.27 44.61
C GLU A 367 29.13 -16.52 43.74
N LYS A 368 28.92 -16.52 42.42
CA LYS A 368 29.72 -15.76 41.44
C LYS A 368 29.20 -14.35 41.17
N ARG A 369 28.04 -13.96 41.71
CA ARG A 369 27.49 -12.60 41.54
C ARG A 369 28.22 -11.60 42.45
N PRO A 370 28.54 -10.40 41.96
CA PRO A 370 29.11 -9.35 42.79
C PRO A 370 28.06 -8.82 43.78
N LEU A 371 28.50 -8.45 44.99
CA LEU A 371 27.67 -7.62 45.87
C LEU A 371 27.42 -6.26 45.19
N MET A 372 26.27 -5.63 45.42
CA MET A 372 25.96 -4.31 44.84
C MET A 372 27.00 -3.24 45.21
N SER A 373 27.63 -3.35 46.39
CA SER A 373 28.75 -2.50 46.81
C SER A 373 30.06 -2.74 46.05
N THR A 374 30.19 -3.88 45.36
CA THR A 374 31.26 -4.14 44.37
C THR A 374 30.85 -3.60 43.00
N VAL A 375 29.60 -3.79 42.57
CA VAL A 375 29.09 -3.25 41.29
C VAL A 375 29.25 -1.74 41.21
N VAL A 376 28.85 -1.02 42.27
CA VAL A 376 29.02 0.44 42.36
C VAL A 376 30.48 0.85 42.22
N LYS A 377 31.42 0.16 42.88
CA LYS A 377 32.87 0.44 42.76
C LYS A 377 33.44 0.22 41.36
N VAL A 378 32.87 -0.70 40.58
CA VAL A 378 33.28 -0.94 39.19
C VAL A 378 32.72 0.13 38.25
N LEU A 379 31.49 0.60 38.50
CA LEU A 379 30.88 1.74 37.80
C LEU A 379 31.59 3.07 38.14
N GLU A 380 32.01 3.26 39.39
CA GLU A 380 32.89 4.35 39.85
C GLU A 380 34.33 4.23 39.32
N GLY A 381 34.67 3.16 38.60
CA GLY A 381 35.97 2.93 37.98
C GLY A 381 37.11 2.57 38.93
N VAL A 382 36.83 2.37 40.23
CA VAL A 382 37.83 2.05 41.27
C VAL A 382 38.09 0.55 41.43
N MET A 383 37.38 -0.30 40.68
CA MET A 383 37.59 -1.75 40.56
C MET A 383 37.34 -2.22 39.13
N GLU A 384 37.96 -3.33 38.72
CA GLU A 384 37.67 -4.00 37.44
C GLU A 384 36.67 -5.16 37.61
N VAL A 385 36.12 -5.65 36.49
CA VAL A 385 35.23 -6.82 36.44
C VAL A 385 36.05 -8.12 36.45
N ASP A 386 35.56 -9.16 37.15
CA ASP A 386 36.15 -10.51 37.07
C ASP A 386 36.23 -10.99 35.62
N SER A 387 37.35 -11.59 35.23
CA SER A 387 37.57 -12.13 33.89
C SER A 387 36.87 -13.48 33.65
N ASN A 388 36.46 -14.19 34.70
CA ASN A 388 35.97 -15.58 34.65
C ASN A 388 34.45 -15.70 34.51
N LEU A 389 33.82 -14.81 33.74
CA LEU A 389 32.36 -14.77 33.57
C LEU A 389 31.85 -15.86 32.64
N VAL A 390 30.79 -16.55 33.05
CA VAL A 390 30.07 -17.52 32.21
C VAL A 390 28.92 -16.79 31.50
N TYR A 391 29.04 -16.57 30.18
CA TYR A 391 28.02 -15.89 29.36
C TYR A 391 26.84 -16.81 28.98
N LYS A 392 26.36 -17.60 29.96
CA LYS A 392 25.26 -18.54 29.81
C LYS A 392 24.21 -18.19 30.86
N PHE A 393 23.06 -17.71 30.38
CA PHE A 393 21.92 -17.31 31.18
C PHE A 393 20.76 -18.23 30.82
N SER A 394 20.33 -19.07 31.76
CA SER A 394 19.49 -20.25 31.44
C SER A 394 18.07 -20.15 32.01
N HIS A 395 17.84 -19.29 33.01
CA HIS A 395 16.67 -19.38 33.88
C HIS A 395 15.56 -18.32 33.66
N ALA A 396 15.70 -17.42 32.68
CA ALA A 396 14.80 -16.26 32.54
C ALA A 396 13.43 -16.54 31.86
N LEU A 397 13.19 -17.73 31.29
CA LEU A 397 12.11 -17.94 30.30
C LEU A 397 11.24 -19.22 30.49
N ALA A 398 11.15 -19.78 31.70
CA ALA A 398 10.41 -21.02 31.95
C ALA A 398 9.03 -20.81 32.63
N PRO A 399 7.88 -21.07 31.96
CA PRO A 399 6.56 -21.12 32.59
C PRO A 399 6.24 -22.50 33.22
N PRO A 400 5.27 -22.59 34.15
CA PRO A 400 4.90 -23.84 34.82
C PRO A 400 4.08 -24.80 33.91
N PRO A 401 4.06 -26.12 34.23
CA PRO A 401 3.38 -27.13 33.41
C PRO A 401 1.85 -27.07 33.52
N VAL A 402 1.19 -27.46 32.42
CA VAL A 402 -0.28 -27.50 32.25
C VAL A 402 -0.79 -28.94 32.36
N ALA A 403 -2.02 -29.13 32.85
CA ALA A 403 -2.73 -30.41 32.86
C ALA A 403 -3.80 -30.47 31.76
N ASP A 404 -3.99 -31.63 31.14
CA ASP A 404 -4.86 -31.82 29.98
C ASP A 404 -6.37 -31.59 30.24
N ASN A 405 -7.06 -31.01 29.26
CA ASN A 405 -8.37 -31.51 28.81
C ASN A 405 -8.73 -30.93 27.42
N TYR A 406 -9.39 -31.74 26.58
CA TYR A 406 -9.74 -31.39 25.21
C TYR A 406 -11.06 -30.61 25.13
N ILE A 407 -11.05 -29.44 24.47
CA ILE A 407 -12.22 -28.88 23.78
C ILE A 407 -11.80 -28.41 22.39
N LEU A 408 -12.55 -28.81 21.37
CA LEU A 408 -12.34 -28.43 19.97
C LEU A 408 -12.71 -26.95 19.75
N SER A 409 -11.82 -26.17 19.15
CA SER A 409 -12.08 -24.77 18.76
C SER A 409 -11.76 -24.53 17.27
N ALA A 410 -12.49 -23.59 16.67
CA ALA A 410 -12.44 -23.30 15.24
C ALA A 410 -11.18 -22.50 14.83
N PRO A 411 -10.75 -22.56 13.55
CA PRO A 411 -9.65 -21.72 13.06
C PRO A 411 -9.97 -20.22 13.21
N PRO A 412 -8.97 -19.37 13.53
CA PRO A 412 -9.19 -17.95 13.74
C PRO A 412 -9.50 -17.21 12.43
N PRO A 413 -10.32 -16.13 12.47
CA PRO A 413 -10.56 -15.27 11.32
C PRO A 413 -9.31 -14.45 10.95
N ALA A 414 -9.26 -13.98 9.70
CA ALA A 414 -8.15 -13.18 9.18
C ALA A 414 -7.97 -11.85 9.93
N SER A 415 -6.72 -11.43 10.13
CA SER A 415 -6.38 -10.16 10.79
C SER A 415 -6.76 -8.96 9.93
N VAL A 416 -7.30 -7.92 10.56
CA VAL A 416 -7.80 -6.68 9.91
C VAL A 416 -6.70 -5.61 9.80
N LEU A 417 -5.50 -5.86 10.32
CA LEU A 417 -4.39 -4.90 10.32
C LEU A 417 -3.50 -5.01 9.06
N SER A 418 -4.06 -4.55 7.93
CA SER A 418 -3.29 -4.17 6.74
C SER A 418 -3.98 -3.03 5.98
N ASN A 419 -3.63 -1.80 6.35
CA ASN A 419 -3.50 -0.72 5.37
C ASN A 419 -2.43 -1.12 4.31
N PRO A 420 -2.33 -0.43 3.16
CA PRO A 420 -1.17 -0.59 2.27
C PRO A 420 0.15 -0.41 3.04
N ARG A 421 1.20 -1.10 2.60
CA ARG A 421 2.53 -1.09 3.21
C ARG A 421 3.50 -0.26 2.37
#